data_AF-A0A8J5HUU2-F1
#
_entry.id   AF-A0A8J5HUU2-F1
#
_cell.length_a   1.000
_cell.length_b   1.000
_cell.length_c   1.000
_cell.angle_alpha   90.00
_cell.angle_beta   90.00
_cell.angle_gamma   90.00
#
_symmetry.space_group_name_H-M   'P 1'
#
loop_
_entity.id
_entity.type
_entity.pdbx_description
1 polymer ?
#
loop_
_entity_poly.entity_id
_entity_poly.type
_entity_poly.pdbx_seq_one_letter_code
_entity_poly.pdbx_strand_id
1 'polypeptide(L)' 'MDCKHIYEKEPVIHYISTKKPHPRCPVAGCPKILHVGRVVCDALLTIEIDEMRLASATNINSTMVEDFTEVD' A
#
# COMPACT_ATOMS: atom_id res chain seq x y z
N MET A 1 1.10 5.09 -22.99
CA MET A 1 1.87 4.82 -21.76
C MET A 1 1.05 5.23 -20.56
N ASP A 2 0.77 4.28 -19.67
CA ASP A 2 0.01 4.47 -18.41
C ASP A 2 0.92 5.03 -17.29
N CYS A 3 0.36 5.45 -16.15
CA CYS A 3 1.15 5.84 -14.97
C CYS A 3 1.52 4.62 -14.11
N LYS A 4 2.57 4.74 -13.29
CA LYS A 4 3.05 3.69 -12.37
C LYS A 4 2.60 3.91 -10.92
N HIS A 5 1.51 4.64 -10.71
CA HIS A 5 1.00 4.91 -9.36
C HIS A 5 0.38 3.64 -8.78
N ILE A 6 0.59 3.44 -7.48
CA ILE A 6 0.09 2.30 -6.72
C ILE A 6 -1.24 2.68 -6.06
N TYR A 7 -2.15 1.72 -5.99
CA TYR A 7 -3.47 1.90 -5.44
C TYR A 7 -3.87 0.70 -4.58
N GLU A 8 -4.80 0.93 -3.67
CA GLU A 8 -5.58 -0.15 -3.08
C GLU A 8 -6.55 -0.73 -4.13
N LYS A 9 -6.58 -2.06 -4.25
CA LYS A 9 -7.26 -2.78 -5.33
C LYS A 9 -8.77 -2.49 -5.40
N GLU A 10 -9.50 -2.71 -4.31
CA GLU A 10 -10.95 -2.52 -4.31
C GLU A 10 -11.35 -1.03 -4.47
N PRO A 11 -10.73 -0.08 -3.74
CA PRO A 11 -11.02 1.34 -3.92
C PRO A 11 -10.77 1.85 -5.35
N VAL A 12 -9.68 1.43 -6.01
CA VAL A 12 -9.40 1.91 -7.37
C VAL A 12 -10.36 1.33 -8.41
N ILE A 13 -10.73 0.05 -8.28
CA ILE A 13 -11.73 -0.58 -9.16
C ILE A 13 -13.08 0.14 -9.00
N HIS A 14 -13.49 0.39 -7.76
CA HIS A 14 -14.71 1.14 -7.48
C HIS A 14 -14.66 2.56 -8.05
N TYR A 15 -13.55 3.28 -7.84
CA TYR A 15 -13.33 4.62 -8.39
C TYR A 15 -13.48 4.64 -9.92
N ILE A 16 -12.82 3.72 -10.63
CA ILE A 16 -12.89 3.65 -12.11
C ILE A 16 -14.31 3.37 -12.58
N SER A 17 -15.06 2.51 -11.86
CA SER A 17 -16.43 2.15 -12.24
C SER A 17 -17.43 3.30 -12.07
N THR A 18 -17.21 4.19 -11.09
CA THR A 18 -18.13 5.27 -10.72
C THR A 18 -17.78 6.61 -11.38
N LYS A 19 -16.51 6.89 -11.65
CA LYS A 19 -16.05 8.13 -12.30
C LYS A 19 -16.07 8.03 -13.83
N LYS A 20 -17.27 8.06 -14.42
CA LYS A 20 -17.48 8.14 -15.88
C LYS A 20 -17.51 9.60 -16.38
N PRO A 21 -17.16 9.87 -17.66
CA PRO A 21 -16.70 8.92 -18.68
C PRO A 21 -15.19 8.63 -18.65
N HIS A 22 -14.39 9.50 -18.03
CA HIS A 22 -12.92 9.41 -18.05
C HIS A 22 -12.36 9.50 -16.63
N PRO A 23 -12.23 8.37 -15.92
CA PRO A 23 -11.68 8.36 -14.57
C PRO A 23 -10.19 8.70 -14.62
N ARG A 24 -9.82 9.93 -14.26
CA ARG A 24 -8.42 10.37 -14.19
C ARG A 24 -7.73 9.70 -13.01
N CYS A 25 -6.42 9.51 -13.11
CA CYS A 25 -5.60 9.07 -12.00
C CYS A 25 -5.83 10.00 -10.79
N PRO A 26 -6.15 9.48 -9.59
CA PRO A 26 -6.45 10.30 -8.43
C PRO A 26 -5.20 10.95 -7.81
N VAL A 27 -4.00 10.55 -8.23
CA VAL A 27 -2.75 11.18 -7.80
C VAL A 27 -2.68 12.60 -8.36
N ALA A 28 -2.47 13.58 -7.48
CA ALA A 28 -2.42 14.99 -7.82
C ALA A 28 -1.48 15.26 -9.00
N GLY A 29 -1.95 16.02 -9.99
CA GLY A 29 -1.17 16.40 -11.17
C GLY A 29 -1.00 15.31 -12.23
N CYS A 30 -1.46 14.07 -12.00
CA CYS A 30 -1.36 13.03 -13.01
C CYS A 30 -2.45 13.17 -14.09
N PRO A 31 -2.11 13.35 -15.39
CA PRO A 31 -3.10 13.54 -16.44
C PRO A 31 -3.68 12.23 -16.99
N LYS A 32 -3.22 11.07 -16.50
CA LYS A 32 -3.57 9.76 -17.07
C LYS A 32 -5.01 9.37 -16.77
N ILE A 33 -5.65 8.69 -17.71
CA ILE A 33 -6.98 8.09 -17.54
C ILE A 33 -6.80 6.62 -17.20
N LEU A 34 -7.51 6.15 -16.18
CA LEU A 34 -7.45 4.78 -15.70
C LEU A 34 -8.45 3.89 -16.44
N HIS A 35 -8.07 2.62 -16.61
CA HIS A 35 -8.93 1.58 -17.17
C HIS A 35 -8.76 0.32 -16.32
N VAL A 36 -9.87 -0.35 -15.99
CA VAL A 36 -9.85 -1.55 -15.14
C VAL A 36 -8.88 -2.62 -15.68
N GLY A 37 -8.91 -2.88 -17.00
CA GLY A 37 -8.03 -3.85 -17.65
C GLY A 37 -6.55 -3.44 -17.73
N ARG A 38 -6.16 -2.27 -17.22
CA ARG A 38 -4.78 -1.79 -17.14
C ARG A 38 -4.26 -1.65 -15.72
N VAL A 39 -5.10 -1.89 -14.72
CA VAL A 39 -4.68 -2.00 -13.33
C VAL A 39 -4.22 -3.43 -13.09
N VAL A 40 -2.97 -3.59 -12.66
CA VAL A 40 -2.36 -4.89 -12.37
C VAL A 40 -1.92 -4.94 -10.91
N CYS A 41 -2.02 -6.10 -10.29
CA CYS A 41 -1.47 -6.32 -8.95
C CYS A 41 0.04 -6.50 -9.06
N ASP A 42 0.80 -5.74 -8.27
CA ASP A 42 2.23 -5.94 -8.12
C ASP A 42 2.48 -7.09 -7.14
N ALA A 43 3.00 -8.20 -7.66
CA ALA A 43 3.27 -9.40 -6.87
C ALA A 43 4.42 -9.21 -5.88
N LEU A 44 5.41 -8.38 -6.22
CA LEU A 44 6.56 -8.14 -5.35
C LEU A 44 6.18 -7.21 -4.21
N LEU A 45 5.39 -6.17 -4.49
CA LEU A 45 4.92 -5.24 -3.45
C LEU A 45 4.18 -5.97 -2.31
N THR A 46 3.40 -7.00 -2.64
CA THR A 46 2.69 -7.79 -1.62
C THR A 46 3.67 -8.47 -0.65
N ILE A 47 4.75 -9.03 -1.20
CA ILE A 47 5.81 -9.68 -0.42
C ILE A 47 6.53 -8.65 0.44
N GLU A 48 6.93 -7.52 -0.14
CA GLU A 48 7.63 -6.44 0.58
C GLU A 48 6.80 -5.90 1.76
N ILE A 49 5.48 -5.72 1.56
CA ILE A 49 4.56 -5.28 2.62
C ILE A 49 4.53 -6.31 3.76
N ASP A 50 4.44 -7.60 3.44
CA ASP A 50 4.37 -8.65 4.44
C ASP A 50 5.70 -8.81 5.21
N GLU A 51 6.84 -8.70 4.51
CA GLU A 51 8.16 -8.67 5.12
C GLU A 51 8.32 -7.49 6.09
N MET A 52 7.89 -6.29 5.68
CA MET A 52 7.91 -5.10 6.54
C MET A 52 7.02 -5.27 7.78
N ARG A 53 5.83 -5.90 7.62
CA ARG A 53 4.94 -6.20 8.75
C ARG A 53 5.57 -7.19 9.72
N LEU A 54 6.21 -8.25 9.24
CA LEU A 54 6.91 -9.23 10.07
C LEU A 54 8.11 -8.62 10.83
N ALA A 55 8.89 -7.78 10.14
CA ALA A 55 9.99 -7.05 10.76
C ALA A 55 9.46 -6.08 11.84
N SER A 56 8.35 -5.38 11.58
CA SER A 56 7.72 -4.50 12.57
C SER A 56 7.20 -5.26 13.79
N ALA A 57 6.62 -6.45 13.61
CA ALA A 57 6.16 -7.31 14.70
C ALA A 57 7.33 -7.81 15.56
N THR A 58 8.46 -8.16 14.93
CA THR A 58 9.69 -8.54 15.64
C THR A 58 10.27 -7.36 16.43
N ASN A 59 10.21 -6.15 15.88
CA ASN A 59 10.67 -4.94 16.59
C ASN A 59 9.82 -4.59 17.81
N ILE A 60 8.51 -4.87 17.81
CA ILE A 60 7.66 -4.68 19.01
C ILE A 60 8.18 -5.54 20.17
N ASN A 61 8.59 -6.79 19.91
CA ASN A 61 9.20 -7.64 20.94
C ASN A 61 10.56 -7.10 21.42
N SER A 62 11.30 -6.36 20.59
CA SER A 62 12.57 -5.71 20.96
C SER A 62 12.40 -4.43 21.79
N THR A 63 11.18 -3.89 21.91
CA THR A 63 10.90 -2.74 22.80
C THR A 63 10.60 -3.12 24.24
N MET A 64 10.60 -4.42 24.55
CA MET A 64 10.49 -4.91 25.92
C MET A 64 11.84 -4.71 26.63
N VAL A 65 12.03 -3.50 27.18
CA VAL A 65 13.18 -3.19 28.05
C VAL A 65 12.89 -3.81 29.42
N GLU A 66 13.63 -4.85 29.79
CA GLU A 66 13.60 -5.40 31.15
C GLU A 66 14.32 -4.46 32.11
N ASP A 67 13.62 -4.04 33.17
CA ASP A 67 14.17 -3.22 34.25
C ASP A 67 14.80 -4.15 35.31
N PHE A 68 16.10 -4.01 35.52
CA PHE A 68 16.89 -4.78 36.50
C PHE A 68 17.29 -3.95 37.72
N THR A 69 16.58 -2.86 38.03
CA THR A 69 16.94 -1.97 39.14
C THR A 69 16.51 -2.48 40.53
N GLU A 70 16.00 -3.71 40.65
CA GLU A 70 15.74 -4.32 41.96
C GLU A 70 17.05 -4.67 42.67
N VAL A 71 17.32 -3.94 43.76
CA VAL A 71 18.39 -4.19 44.74
C VAL A 71 17.78 -4.85 45.97
N ASP A 72 18.26 -6.06 46.31
CA ASP A 72 18.00 -6.77 47.58
C ASP A 72 18.46 -5.95 48.80
#